data_AF-A0A7W6T9G7-F1
#
_entry.id   AF-A0A7W6T9G7-F1
#
_cell.length_a   1.000
_cell.length_b   1.000
_cell.length_c   1.000
_cell.angle_alpha   90.00
_cell.angle_beta   90.00
_cell.angle_gamma   90.00
#
_symmetry.space_group_name_H-M   'P 1'
#
loop_
_entity.id
_entity.type
_entity.pdbx_description
1 polymer ?
#
loop_
_entity_poly.entity_id
_entity_poly.type
_entity_poly.pdbx_seq_one_letter_code
_entity_poly.pdbx_strand_id
1 'polypeptide(L)' 'MTRREELMHALQDATASYAAAKERHTYARKMAALGMGADVFGTCNLEARAYSEWLRATEAFQNYRG' A
#
# COMPACT_ATOMS: atom_id res chain seq x y z
N MET A 1 10.27 17.32 -15.99
CA MET A 1 9.36 16.29 -15.47
C MET A 1 7.95 16.72 -15.82
N THR A 2 7.17 15.88 -16.50
CA THR A 2 5.77 16.17 -16.88
C THR A 2 4.82 15.83 -15.74
N ARG A 3 3.63 16.43 -15.70
CA ARG A 3 2.60 16.09 -14.70
C ARG A 3 2.23 14.60 -14.73
N ARG A 4 2.25 14.00 -15.92
CA ARG A 4 2.06 12.55 -16.11
C ARG A 4 3.15 11.72 -15.44
N GLU A 5 4.41 12.12 -15.56
CA GLU A 5 5.55 11.44 -14.93
C GLU A 5 5.47 11.51 -13.41
N GLU A 6 5.09 12.65 -12.85
CA GLU A 6 4.87 12.80 -11.39
C GLU A 6 3.78 11.84 -10.89
N LEU A 7 2.64 11.77 -11.60
CA LEU A 7 1.55 10.87 -11.25
C LEU A 7 1.95 9.40 -11.39
N MET A 8 2.74 9.06 -12.41
CA MET A 8 3.27 7.70 -12.58
C MET A 8 4.23 7.33 -11.45
N HIS A 9 5.14 8.22 -11.05
CA HIS A 9 6.02 8.00 -9.91
C HIS A 9 5.25 7.83 -8.61
N ALA A 10 4.28 8.72 -8.33
CA ALA A 10 3.43 8.61 -7.15
C ALA A 10 2.65 7.28 -7.11
N LEU A 11 2.17 6.81 -8.27
CA LEU A 11 1.51 5.51 -8.39
C LEU A 11 2.48 4.35 -8.12
N GLN A 12 3.70 4.40 -8.64
CA GLN A 12 4.72 3.39 -8.38
C GLN A 12 5.09 3.32 -6.89
N ASP A 13 5.32 4.47 -6.26
CA ASP A 13 5.66 4.56 -4.83
C ASP A 13 4.52 4.02 -3.95
N ALA A 14 3.27 4.42 -4.25
CA ALA A 14 2.11 3.93 -3.52
C ALA A 14 1.89 2.42 -3.72
N THR A 15 2.17 1.90 -4.92
CA THR A 15 2.10 0.45 -5.21
C THR A 15 3.14 -0.31 -4.41
N ALA A 16 4.38 0.17 -4.37
CA ALA A 16 5.45 -0.46 -3.58
C ALA A 16 5.14 -0.43 -2.08
N SER A 17 4.65 0.70 -1.57
CA SER A 17 4.22 0.86 -0.17
C SER A 17 3.11 -0.13 0.21
N TYR A 18 2.07 -0.23 -0.63
CA TYR A 18 0.98 -1.17 -0.41
C TYR A 18 1.44 -2.63 -0.46
N ALA A 19 2.28 -3.00 -1.42
CA ALA A 19 2.82 -4.35 -1.51
C ALA A 19 3.59 -4.75 -0.24
N ALA A 20 4.44 -3.86 0.26
CA ALA A 20 5.20 -4.08 1.49
C ALA A 20 4.30 -4.16 2.74
N ALA A 21 3.28 -3.29 2.84
CA ALA A 21 2.34 -3.31 3.97
C ALA A 21 1.52 -4.61 4.00
N LYS A 22 1.05 -5.07 2.83
CA LYS A 22 0.33 -6.34 2.67
C LYS A 22 1.17 -7.55 3.03
N GLU A 23 2.44 -7.56 2.63
CA GLU A 23 3.37 -8.65 3.01
C GLU A 23 3.56 -8.70 4.53
N ARG A 24 3.78 -7.55 5.17
CA ARG A 24 3.92 -7.45 6.63
C ARG A 24 2.68 -7.93 7.37
N HIS A 25 1.48 -7.54 6.94
CA HIS A 25 0.24 -8.03 7.54
C HIS A 25 0.06 -9.53 7.33
N THR A 26 0.35 -10.04 6.13
CA THR A 26 0.32 -11.48 5.84
C THR A 26 1.27 -12.25 6.76
N TYR A 27 2.47 -11.74 6.96
CA TYR A 27 3.46 -12.33 7.87
C TYR A 27 2.98 -12.30 9.32
N ALA A 28 2.49 -11.15 9.81
CA ALA A 28 1.96 -11.02 11.18
C ALA A 28 0.83 -12.03 11.44
N ARG A 29 -0.08 -12.22 10.48
CA ARG A 29 -1.14 -13.23 10.57
C ARG A 29 -0.60 -14.65 10.66
N LYS A 30 0.44 -14.99 9.90
CA LYS A 30 1.10 -16.30 9.97
C LYS A 30 1.74 -16.53 11.33
N MET A 31 2.46 -15.53 11.87
CA MET A 31 3.08 -15.62 13.19
C MET A 31 2.03 -15.77 14.31
N ALA A 32 0.95 -14.99 14.26
CA ALA A 32 -0.15 -15.11 15.20
C ALA A 32 -0.83 -16.51 15.14
N ALA A 33 -1.01 -17.08 13.95
CA ALA A 33 -1.56 -18.42 13.78
C ALA A 33 -0.65 -19.52 14.36
N LEU A 34 0.65 -19.28 14.43
CA LEU A 34 1.64 -20.16 15.07
C LEU A 34 1.73 -19.94 16.59
N GLY A 35 0.89 -19.09 17.17
CA GLY A 35 0.93 -18.74 18.60
C GLY A 35 2.07 -17.81 18.99
N MET A 36 2.75 -17.20 18.01
CA MET A 36 3.81 -16.23 18.25
C MET A 36 3.22 -14.83 18.42
N GLY A 37 3.82 -14.02 19.29
CA GLY A 37 3.42 -12.62 19.46
C GLY A 37 3.64 -11.82 18.17
N ALA A 38 2.56 -11.30 17.59
CA ALA A 38 2.59 -10.50 16.37
C ALA A 38 1.52 -9.41 16.42
N ASP A 39 1.88 -8.19 16.01
CA ASP A 39 0.94 -7.07 15.94
C ASP A 39 0.12 -7.11 14.64
N VAL A 40 -0.90 -7.98 14.63
CA VAL A 40 -1.82 -8.12 13.50
C VAL A 40 -2.66 -6.86 13.29
N PHE A 41 -3.09 -6.20 14.37
CA PHE A 41 -3.92 -5.01 14.28
C PHE A 41 -3.16 -3.80 13.72
N GLY A 42 -1.94 -3.55 14.20
CA GLY A 42 -1.09 -2.48 13.66
C GLY A 42 -0.73 -2.71 12.20
N THR A 43 -0.38 -3.95 11.82
CA THR A 43 -0.08 -4.27 10.42
C THR A 43 -1.31 -4.20 9.51
N CYS A 44 -2.49 -4.58 9.99
CA CYS A 44 -3.76 -4.37 9.28
C CYS A 44 -4.06 -2.89 9.03
N ASN A 45 -3.88 -2.04 10.04
CA ASN A 45 -4.06 -0.59 9.91
C ASN A 45 -3.08 0.03 8.90
N LEU A 46 -1.82 -0.41 8.90
CA LEU A 46 -0.83 0.00 7.92
C LEU A 46 -1.21 -0.41 6.50
N GLU A 47 -1.70 -1.65 6.30
CA GLU A 47 -2.18 -2.10 4.99
C GLU A 47 -3.39 -1.27 4.52
N ALA A 48 -4.39 -1.05 5.38
CA ALA A 48 -5.57 -0.26 5.03
C ALA A 48 -5.23 1.18 4.61
N ARG A 49 -4.28 1.81 5.31
CA ARG A 49 -3.78 3.13 4.94
C ARG A 49 -3.06 3.10 3.59
N ALA A 50 -2.12 2.18 3.40
CA ALA A 50 -1.37 2.07 2.16
C ALA A 50 -2.28 1.74 0.95
N TYR A 51 -3.29 0.91 1.14
CA TYR A 51 -4.33 0.63 0.14
C TYR A 51 -5.11 1.89 -0.25
N SER A 52 -5.50 2.71 0.73
CA SER A 52 -6.21 3.96 0.48
C SER A 52 -5.35 4.97 -0.30
N GLU A 53 -4.05 5.05 0.01
CA GLU A 53 -3.09 5.90 -0.70
C GLU A 53 -2.87 5.40 -2.15
N TRP A 54 -2.74 4.08 -2.34
CA TRP A 54 -2.66 3.45 -3.66
C TRP A 54 -3.90 3.71 -4.52
N LEU A 55 -5.10 3.61 -3.93
CA LEU A 55 -6.35 3.89 -4.64
C LEU A 55 -6.39 5.34 -5.14
N ARG A 56 -6.06 6.31 -4.27
CA ARG A 56 -6.02 7.73 -4.64
C ARG A 56 -5.00 8.02 -5.75
N ALA A 57 -3.81 7.42 -5.67
CA ALA A 57 -2.78 7.59 -6.70
C ALA A 57 -3.23 6.98 -8.04
N THR A 58 -3.90 5.83 -8.00
CA THR A 58 -4.47 5.16 -9.18
C THR A 58 -5.54 6.02 -9.84
N GLU A 59 -6.50 6.52 -9.06
CA GLU A 59 -7.56 7.41 -9.55
C GLU A 59 -6.98 8.69 -10.16
N ALA A 60 -5.99 9.32 -9.50
CA ALA A 60 -5.35 10.53 -10.00
C ALA A 60 -4.65 10.29 -11.35
N PHE A 61 -3.96 9.16 -11.51
CA PHE A 61 -3.31 8.80 -12.77
C PHE A 61 -4.32 8.46 -13.88
N GLN A 62 -5.37 7.69 -13.56
CA GLN A 62 -6.39 7.28 -14.53
C GLN A 62 -7.24 8.46 -15.04
N ASN A 63 -7.48 9.46 -14.19
CA ASN A 63 -8.27 10.63 -14.53
C ASN A 63 -7.46 11.75 -15.20
N TYR A 64 -6.15 11.59 -15.37
CA TYR A 64 -5.31 12.59 -16.03
C TYR A 64 -5.59 12.66 -17.55
N ARG A 65 -5.89 13.85 -18.06
CA ARG A 65 -6.29 14.09 -19.46
C ARG A 65 -5.25 14.79 -20.34
N GLY A 66 -4.05 15.07 -19.82
CA GLY A 66 -3.00 15.83 -20.52
C GLY A 66 -2.73 17.16 -19.85
#